data_AF-A0A970Z104-F1
#
_entry.id   AF-A0A970Z104-F1
#
_cell.length_a   1.000
_cell.length_b   1.000
_cell.length_c   1.000
_cell.angle_alpha   90.00
_cell.angle_beta   90.00
_cell.angle_gamma   90.00
#
_symmetry.space_group_name_H-M   'P 1'
#
loop_
_entity.id
_entity.type
_entity.pdbx_description
1 polymer ?
#
loop_
_entity_poly.entity_id
_entity_poly.type
_entity_poly.pdbx_seq_one_letter_code
_entity_poly.pdbx_strand_id
1 'polypeptide(L)'
;MEQRYSETLSGIKVNKLFAWRDRYSKQEYPYKVAFNLLYEMLVVEKMWDEIQSPYKKSFLNIGKKSFNNFQDAHKFVMDRSNIIARSDIHPIVENKYKSLDSIAGFNWASTRNRVLKAQTGDNKEVQEIELAYYFYTCGIELIYAWSALGYLGTDQESAFMQLTGMVMGGVDYGSYQSLLNFFGQTASMFYKPLPNLF
;
A
#
# COMPACT_ATOMS: atom_id res chain seq x y z
N MET A 1 13.62 -21.77 -7.23
CA MET A 1 13.70 -20.31 -7.08
C MET A 1 12.73 -19.94 -5.98
N GLU A 2 13.21 -19.31 -4.91
CA GLU A 2 12.35 -18.77 -3.84
C GLU A 2 11.43 -17.71 -4.46
N GLN A 3 10.13 -17.78 -4.20
CA GLN A 3 9.16 -16.84 -4.75
C GLN A 3 9.42 -15.45 -4.15
N ARG A 4 9.49 -14.41 -5.00
CA ARG A 4 9.80 -13.05 -4.54
C ARG A 4 8.65 -12.53 -3.66
N TYR A 5 8.98 -11.72 -2.65
CA TYR A 5 7.97 -11.16 -1.74
C TYR A 5 6.87 -10.39 -2.48
N SER A 6 7.23 -9.62 -3.50
CA SER A 6 6.28 -8.89 -4.37
C SER A 6 5.32 -9.80 -5.15
N GLU A 7 5.76 -11.00 -5.54
CA GLU A 7 4.94 -11.98 -6.24
C GLU A 7 3.95 -12.67 -5.28
N THR A 8 4.39 -13.01 -4.07
CA THR A 8 3.51 -13.54 -3.02
C THR A 8 2.44 -12.52 -2.63
N LEU A 9 2.81 -11.25 -2.47
CA LEU A 9 1.88 -10.15 -2.18
C LEU A 9 0.82 -9.99 -3.28
N SER A 10 1.22 -10.10 -4.56
CA SER A 10 0.30 -10.02 -5.70
C SER A 10 -0.87 -10.99 -5.55
N GLY A 11 -0.57 -12.27 -5.28
CA GLY A 11 -1.60 -13.31 -5.11
C GLY A 11 -2.54 -13.00 -3.95
N ILE A 12 -2.02 -12.50 -2.83
CA ILE A 12 -2.84 -12.13 -1.66
C ILE A 12 -3.82 -11.00 -1.99
N LYS A 13 -3.36 -9.93 -2.67
CA LYS A 13 -4.21 -8.78 -2.99
C LYS A 13 -5.27 -9.12 -4.04
N VAL A 14 -4.94 -9.92 -5.04
CA VAL A 14 -5.91 -10.41 -6.04
C VAL A 14 -6.97 -11.30 -5.39
N ASN A 15 -6.57 -12.25 -4.54
CA ASN A 15 -7.52 -13.12 -3.83
C ASN A 15 -8.47 -12.32 -2.91
N LYS A 16 -7.98 -11.23 -2.31
CA LYS A 16 -8.81 -10.33 -1.50
C LYS A 16 -9.88 -9.62 -2.34
N LEU A 17 -9.54 -9.18 -3.55
CA LEU A 17 -10.50 -8.61 -4.50
C LEU A 17 -11.57 -9.64 -4.91
N PHE A 18 -11.18 -10.87 -5.24
CA PHE A 18 -12.13 -11.96 -5.52
C PHE A 18 -13.10 -12.18 -4.34
N ALA A 19 -12.56 -12.34 -3.13
CA ALA A 19 -13.37 -12.56 -1.93
C ALA A 19 -14.34 -11.41 -1.63
N TRP A 20 -13.94 -10.16 -1.93
CA TRP A 20 -14.83 -9.01 -1.79
C TRP A 20 -15.88 -8.93 -2.89
N ARG A 21 -15.54 -9.32 -4.11
CA ARG A 21 -16.49 -9.38 -5.23
C ARG A 21 -17.60 -10.40 -4.96
N ASP A 22 -17.25 -11.54 -4.36
CA ASP A 22 -18.23 -12.57 -3.98
C ASP A 22 -19.09 -12.16 -2.78
N ARG A 23 -18.55 -11.29 -1.90
CA ARG A 23 -19.20 -10.88 -0.66
C ARG A 23 -20.18 -9.73 -0.85
N TYR A 24 -19.82 -8.73 -1.66
CA TYR A 24 -20.54 -7.46 -1.75
C TYR A 24 -21.39 -7.39 -3.01
N SER A 25 -22.53 -6.71 -2.93
CA SER A 25 -23.33 -6.41 -4.11
C SER A 25 -22.59 -5.53 -5.11
N LYS A 26 -23.05 -5.51 -6.36
CA LYS A 26 -22.51 -4.64 -7.44
C LYS A 26 -22.48 -3.16 -7.04
N GLN A 27 -23.46 -2.74 -6.23
CA GLN A 27 -23.58 -1.37 -5.74
C GLN A 27 -22.68 -1.09 -4.54
N GLU A 28 -22.40 -2.06 -3.68
CA GLU A 28 -21.54 -1.83 -2.51
C GLU A 28 -20.06 -2.00 -2.81
N TYR A 29 -19.73 -2.95 -3.68
CA TYR A 29 -18.36 -3.39 -3.94
C TYR A 29 -17.40 -2.25 -4.32
N PRO A 30 -17.70 -1.37 -5.30
CA PRO A 30 -16.77 -0.31 -5.70
C PRO A 30 -16.45 0.64 -4.55
N TYR A 31 -17.47 1.00 -3.75
CA TYR A 31 -17.30 1.83 -2.56
C TYR A 31 -16.42 1.14 -1.52
N LYS A 32 -16.66 -0.15 -1.22
CA LYS A 32 -15.87 -0.88 -0.22
C LYS A 32 -14.40 -1.01 -0.63
N VAL A 33 -14.11 -1.26 -1.89
CA VAL A 33 -12.74 -1.34 -2.41
C VAL A 33 -12.04 0.02 -2.26
N ALA A 34 -12.67 1.08 -2.75
CA ALA A 34 -12.13 2.44 -2.64
C ALA A 34 -11.93 2.85 -1.18
N PHE A 35 -12.94 2.67 -0.33
CA PHE A 35 -12.87 3.04 1.08
C PHE A 35 -11.72 2.35 1.82
N ASN A 36 -11.50 1.06 1.56
CA ASN A 36 -10.34 0.34 2.12
C ASN A 36 -9.01 0.86 1.56
N LEU A 37 -8.93 1.21 0.27
CA LEU A 37 -7.72 1.86 -0.27
C LEU A 37 -7.40 3.15 0.48
N LEU A 38 -8.38 4.05 0.64
CA LEU A 38 -8.18 5.30 1.36
C LEU A 38 -7.71 5.07 2.79
N TYR A 39 -8.33 4.10 3.47
CA TYR A 39 -7.99 3.73 4.84
C TYR A 39 -6.51 3.36 4.96
N GLU A 40 -6.02 2.46 4.11
CA GLU A 40 -4.60 2.03 4.10
C GLU A 40 -3.67 3.20 3.76
N MET A 41 -4.03 4.03 2.77
CA MET A 41 -3.21 5.18 2.37
C MET A 41 -3.05 6.21 3.50
N LEU A 42 -4.13 6.50 4.24
CA LEU A 42 -4.12 7.41 5.39
C LEU A 42 -3.28 6.86 6.54
N VAL A 43 -3.31 5.55 6.77
CA VAL A 43 -2.46 4.90 7.80
C VAL A 43 -0.99 5.11 7.48
N VAL A 44 -0.57 4.83 6.24
CA VAL A 44 0.84 5.01 5.84
C VAL A 44 1.26 6.47 5.87
N GLU A 45 0.41 7.39 5.42
CA GLU A 45 0.68 8.83 5.48
C GLU A 45 0.92 9.27 6.93
N LYS A 46 0.05 8.84 7.85
CA LYS A 46 0.19 9.13 9.29
C LYS A 46 1.45 8.52 9.90
N MET A 47 1.86 7.35 9.41
CA MET A 47 3.04 6.61 9.88
C MET A 47 4.35 7.03 9.20
N TRP A 48 4.33 7.94 8.23
CA TRP A 48 5.47 8.12 7.33
C TRP A 48 6.78 8.41 8.05
N ASP A 49 6.75 9.24 9.09
CA ASP A 49 7.93 9.53 9.90
C ASP A 49 8.47 8.33 10.68
N GLU A 50 7.59 7.45 11.17
CA GLU A 50 7.96 6.20 11.84
C GLU A 50 8.55 5.20 10.84
N ILE A 51 7.95 5.11 9.64
CA ILE A 51 8.42 4.27 8.54
C ILE A 51 9.84 4.62 8.11
N GLN A 52 10.17 5.92 8.09
CA GLN A 52 11.49 6.44 7.74
C GLN A 52 12.50 6.36 8.90
N SER A 53 12.04 6.24 10.14
CA SER A 53 12.88 6.28 11.34
C SER A 53 14.08 5.31 11.35
N PRO A 54 14.00 4.05 10.88
CA PRO A 54 15.17 3.17 10.86
C PRO A 54 16.31 3.65 9.96
N TYR A 55 16.02 4.53 8.99
CA TYR A 55 17.00 5.06 8.05
C TYR A 55 17.58 6.40 8.47
N LYS A 56 16.99 7.07 9.48
CA LYS A 56 17.48 8.34 10.00
C LYS A 56 18.76 8.09 10.80
N LYS A 57 19.86 8.75 10.43
CA LYS A 57 21.13 8.65 11.14
C LYS A 57 20.99 9.16 12.57
N SER A 58 21.37 8.34 13.55
CA SER A 58 21.69 8.82 14.90
C SER A 58 22.93 9.71 14.85
N PHE A 59 23.01 10.72 15.73
CA PHE A 59 24.21 11.57 15.92
C PHE A 59 25.50 10.76 16.14
N LEU A 60 25.39 9.48 16.54
CA LEU A 60 26.51 8.56 16.71
C LEU A 60 26.79 7.64 15.50
N ASN A 61 26.10 7.83 14.37
CA ASN A 61 26.19 6.98 13.16
C ASN A 61 25.97 5.47 13.40
N ILE A 62 25.46 5.07 14.56
CA ILE A 62 25.02 3.71 14.82
C ILE A 62 23.59 3.60 14.30
N GLY A 63 23.43 3.06 13.09
CA GLY A 63 22.17 2.47 12.67
C GLY A 63 21.91 1.29 13.61
N LYS A 64 21.05 1.48 14.62
CA LYS A 64 20.72 0.41 15.55
C LYS A 64 19.79 -0.56 14.84
N LYS A 65 20.38 -1.61 14.27
CA LYS A 65 19.67 -2.88 14.07
C LYS A 65 18.89 -3.15 15.36
N SER A 66 17.57 -3.05 15.26
CA SER A 66 16.66 -3.13 16.41
C SER A 66 16.05 -4.53 16.53
N PHE A 67 16.19 -5.33 15.47
CA PHE A 67 15.63 -6.68 15.36
C PHE A 67 16.65 -7.65 14.76
N ASN A 68 16.49 -8.94 15.04
CA ASN A 68 17.41 -9.98 14.56
C ASN A 68 16.95 -10.66 13.27
N ASN A 69 15.65 -10.63 12.98
CA ASN A 69 15.06 -11.26 11.80
C ASN A 69 13.93 -10.39 11.21
N PHE A 70 13.63 -10.65 9.94
CA PHE A 70 12.64 -9.89 9.17
C PHE A 70 11.23 -10.05 9.72
N GLN A 71 10.87 -11.24 10.19
CA GLN A 71 9.53 -11.56 10.66
C GLN A 71 9.13 -10.70 11.87
N ASP A 72 10.03 -10.56 12.85
CA ASP A 72 9.80 -9.74 14.04
C ASP A 72 9.76 -8.24 13.69
N ALA A 73 10.68 -7.78 12.84
CA ALA A 73 10.71 -6.39 12.38
C ALA A 73 9.44 -6.03 11.58
N HIS A 74 9.01 -6.91 10.68
CA HIS A 74 7.82 -6.72 9.87
C HIS A 74 6.56 -6.77 10.75
N LYS A 75 6.48 -7.72 11.69
CA LYS A 75 5.39 -7.78 12.67
C LYS A 75 5.31 -6.49 13.49
N PHE A 76 6.43 -5.94 13.94
CA PHE A 76 6.47 -4.68 14.67
C PHE A 76 5.85 -3.52 13.85
N VAL A 77 6.24 -3.36 12.59
CA VAL A 77 5.68 -2.33 11.70
C VAL A 77 4.17 -2.53 11.48
N MET A 78 3.75 -3.78 11.25
CA MET A 78 2.33 -4.12 11.04
C MET A 78 1.47 -3.96 12.30
N ASP A 79 1.99 -4.30 13.48
CA ASP A 79 1.27 -4.08 14.74
C ASP A 79 1.08 -2.58 14.98
N ARG A 80 2.09 -1.77 14.65
CA ARG A 80 2.00 -0.31 14.73
C ARG A 80 0.97 0.27 13.76
N SER A 81 0.94 -0.23 12.52
CA SER A 81 -0.07 0.20 11.54
C SER A 81 -1.49 -0.14 12.00
N ASN A 82 -1.70 -1.34 12.54
CA ASN A 82 -2.99 -1.75 13.09
C ASN A 82 -3.44 -0.91 14.30
N ILE A 83 -2.52 -0.39 15.10
CA ILE A 83 -2.84 0.55 16.18
C ILE A 83 -3.33 1.86 15.60
N ILE A 84 -2.53 2.50 14.73
CA ILE A 84 -2.86 3.81 14.11
C ILE A 84 -4.15 3.73 13.29
N ALA A 85 -4.34 2.64 12.56
CA ALA A 85 -5.55 2.36 11.82
C ALA A 85 -6.79 2.46 12.71
N ARG A 86 -6.78 1.80 13.87
CA ARG A 86 -7.93 1.77 14.79
C ARG A 86 -8.08 3.05 15.61
N SER A 87 -7.00 3.61 16.12
CA SER A 87 -7.07 4.76 17.03
C SER A 87 -7.23 6.10 16.32
N ASP A 88 -6.55 6.27 15.18
CA ASP A 88 -6.36 7.59 14.57
C ASP A 88 -7.14 7.71 13.25
N ILE A 89 -7.14 6.66 12.43
CA ILE A 89 -7.72 6.72 11.08
C ILE A 89 -9.19 6.33 11.06
N HIS A 90 -9.58 5.27 11.77
CA HIS A 90 -10.96 4.79 11.83
C HIS A 90 -11.97 5.89 12.20
N PRO A 91 -11.70 6.79 13.19
CA PRO A 91 -12.64 7.85 13.54
C PRO A 91 -12.84 8.93 12.45
N ILE A 92 -11.90 9.06 11.50
CA ILE A 92 -11.88 10.17 10.53
C ILE A 92 -12.08 9.73 9.07
N VAL A 93 -11.92 8.45 8.75
CA VAL A 93 -11.85 7.97 7.37
C VAL A 93 -13.14 8.24 6.58
N GLU A 94 -14.32 8.15 7.20
CA GLU A 94 -15.58 8.47 6.51
C GLU A 94 -15.67 9.93 6.08
N ASN A 95 -15.21 10.84 6.94
CA ASN A 95 -15.16 12.26 6.64
C ASN A 95 -14.11 12.54 5.56
N LYS A 96 -12.92 11.92 5.67
CA LYS A 96 -11.87 12.01 4.65
C LYS A 96 -12.33 11.45 3.31
N TYR A 97 -13.10 10.38 3.29
CA TYR A 97 -13.65 9.81 2.07
C TYR A 97 -14.42 10.85 1.27
N LYS A 98 -15.24 11.67 1.95
CA LYS A 98 -16.11 12.69 1.36
C LYS A 98 -15.35 13.95 0.91
N SER A 99 -14.31 14.35 1.64
CA SER A 99 -13.71 15.69 1.49
C SER A 99 -12.27 15.72 0.96
N LEU A 100 -11.52 14.62 1.04
CA LEU A 100 -10.11 14.62 0.63
C LEU A 100 -10.00 14.70 -0.90
N ASP A 101 -9.16 15.58 -1.43
CA ASP A 101 -8.97 15.67 -2.90
C ASP A 101 -7.84 14.78 -3.39
N SER A 102 -6.75 14.68 -2.64
CA SER A 102 -5.62 13.83 -2.98
C SER A 102 -4.81 13.37 -1.77
N ILE A 103 -4.03 12.30 -1.96
CA ILE A 103 -3.09 11.75 -0.98
C ILE A 103 -1.95 11.05 -1.73
N ALA A 104 -0.70 11.37 -1.40
CA ALA A 104 0.49 10.80 -2.05
C ALA A 104 0.43 10.82 -3.60
N GLY A 105 -0.08 11.90 -4.18
CA GLY A 105 -0.26 12.05 -5.63
C GLY A 105 -1.44 11.29 -6.23
N PHE A 106 -2.19 10.50 -5.45
CA PHE A 106 -3.41 9.85 -5.90
C PHE A 106 -4.60 10.80 -5.84
N ASN A 107 -5.34 10.91 -6.95
CA ASN A 107 -6.51 11.79 -7.05
C ASN A 107 -7.76 11.11 -6.47
N TRP A 108 -8.06 11.43 -5.21
CA TRP A 108 -9.17 10.86 -4.47
C TRP A 108 -10.53 11.39 -4.96
N ALA A 109 -10.59 12.67 -5.35
CA ALA A 109 -11.80 13.28 -5.92
C ALA A 109 -12.25 12.57 -7.22
N SER A 110 -11.32 12.27 -8.11
CA SER A 110 -11.59 11.48 -9.31
C SER A 110 -12.08 10.08 -8.97
N THR A 111 -11.44 9.43 -7.98
CA THR A 111 -11.81 8.07 -7.55
C THR A 111 -13.24 8.00 -7.01
N ARG A 112 -13.71 9.00 -6.24
CA ARG A 112 -15.12 9.09 -5.83
C ARG A 112 -16.08 9.09 -7.02
N ASN A 113 -15.76 9.85 -8.08
CA ASN A 113 -16.59 9.89 -9.28
C ASN A 113 -16.61 8.55 -10.01
N ARG A 114 -15.49 7.83 -10.04
CA ARG A 114 -15.42 6.46 -10.60
C ARG A 114 -16.31 5.50 -9.82
N VAL A 115 -16.30 5.59 -8.49
CA VAL A 115 -17.18 4.77 -7.63
C VAL A 115 -18.64 4.99 -8.01
N LEU A 116 -19.10 6.23 -8.15
CA LEU A 116 -20.50 6.52 -8.52
C LEU A 116 -20.89 5.87 -9.86
N LYS A 117 -20.02 5.95 -10.88
CA LYS A 117 -20.26 5.32 -12.18
C LYS A 117 -20.27 3.79 -12.09
N ALA A 118 -19.31 3.22 -11.37
CA ALA A 118 -19.21 1.79 -11.15
C ALA A 118 -20.47 1.24 -10.45
N GLN A 119 -21.00 1.96 -9.47
CA GLN A 119 -22.25 1.61 -8.77
C GLN A 119 -23.48 1.61 -9.69
N THR A 120 -23.43 2.35 -10.79
CA THR A 120 -24.47 2.36 -11.84
C THR A 120 -24.24 1.33 -12.96
N GLY A 121 -23.22 0.47 -12.83
CA GLY A 121 -22.94 -0.62 -13.77
C GLY A 121 -21.82 -0.34 -14.78
N ASP A 122 -21.04 0.73 -14.61
CA ASP A 122 -19.85 0.97 -15.43
C ASP A 122 -18.71 0.03 -15.01
N ASN A 123 -18.66 -1.12 -15.66
CA ASN A 123 -17.68 -2.17 -15.46
C ASN A 123 -16.23 -1.73 -15.73
N LYS A 124 -16.01 -0.75 -16.61
CA LYS A 124 -14.66 -0.20 -16.82
C LYS A 124 -14.17 0.49 -15.56
N GLU A 125 -15.04 1.26 -14.91
CA GLU A 125 -14.70 1.98 -13.68
C GLU A 125 -14.46 1.01 -12.50
N VAL A 126 -15.14 -0.15 -12.49
CA VAL A 126 -14.83 -1.24 -11.52
C VAL A 126 -13.38 -1.70 -11.69
N GLN A 127 -12.93 -1.97 -12.91
CA GLN A 127 -11.55 -2.43 -13.17
C GLN A 127 -10.51 -1.39 -12.76
N GLU A 128 -10.78 -0.10 -13.01
CA GLU A 128 -9.89 1.00 -12.63
C GLU A 128 -9.76 1.12 -11.11
N ILE A 129 -10.86 0.94 -10.37
CA ILE A 129 -10.87 0.94 -8.90
C ILE A 129 -10.08 -0.27 -8.35
N GLU A 130 -10.25 -1.45 -8.95
CA GLU A 130 -9.52 -2.66 -8.57
C GLU A 130 -8.03 -2.56 -8.84
N LEU A 131 -7.66 -2.03 -10.01
CA LEU A 131 -6.27 -1.77 -10.36
C LEU A 131 -5.64 -0.77 -9.39
N ALA A 132 -6.33 0.32 -9.08
CA ALA A 132 -5.85 1.29 -8.09
C ALA A 132 -5.66 0.64 -6.72
N TYR A 133 -6.65 -0.12 -6.24
CA TYR A 133 -6.55 -0.85 -4.98
C TYR A 133 -5.33 -1.77 -4.98
N TYR A 134 -5.18 -2.60 -6.00
CA TYR A 134 -4.05 -3.52 -6.11
C TYR A 134 -2.71 -2.78 -6.13
N PHE A 135 -2.56 -1.78 -7.01
CA PHE A 135 -1.32 -1.03 -7.19
C PHE A 135 -0.85 -0.40 -5.88
N TYR A 136 -1.73 0.36 -5.24
CA TYR A 136 -1.37 1.12 -4.06
C TYR A 136 -1.24 0.23 -2.83
N THR A 137 -2.11 -0.77 -2.63
CA THR A 137 -1.99 -1.63 -1.45
C THR A 137 -0.80 -2.59 -1.53
N CYS A 138 -0.41 -3.07 -2.72
CA CYS A 138 0.88 -3.76 -2.88
C CYS A 138 2.05 -2.81 -2.56
N GLY A 139 1.99 -1.57 -3.06
CA GLY A 139 3.00 -0.55 -2.74
C GLY A 139 3.15 -0.30 -1.25
N ILE A 140 2.03 -0.18 -0.53
CA ILE A 140 1.98 0.01 0.93
C ILE A 140 2.62 -1.17 1.68
N GLU A 141 2.28 -2.41 1.34
CA GLU A 141 2.89 -3.59 1.99
C GLU A 141 4.39 -3.67 1.75
N LEU A 142 4.84 -3.27 0.55
CA LEU A 142 6.26 -3.18 0.24
C LEU A 142 6.94 -2.05 1.02
N ILE A 143 6.27 -0.93 1.30
CA ILE A 143 6.78 0.12 2.21
C ILE A 143 6.95 -0.43 3.64
N TYR A 144 6.01 -1.24 4.14
CA TYR A 144 6.14 -1.86 5.46
C TYR A 144 7.30 -2.84 5.53
N ALA A 145 7.42 -3.72 4.54
CA ALA A 145 8.56 -4.62 4.39
C ALA A 145 9.90 -3.84 4.25
N TRP A 146 9.88 -2.74 3.52
CA TRP A 146 11.04 -1.87 3.35
C TRP A 146 11.45 -1.26 4.69
N SER A 147 10.53 -0.71 5.47
CA SER A 147 10.83 -0.21 6.82
C SER A 147 11.40 -1.31 7.73
N ALA A 148 10.86 -2.53 7.66
CA ALA A 148 11.35 -3.69 8.40
C ALA A 148 12.81 -4.05 8.06
N LEU A 149 13.21 -3.98 6.78
CA LEU A 149 14.61 -4.17 6.36
C LEU A 149 15.53 -3.07 6.91
N GLY A 150 15.04 -1.83 6.99
CA GLY A 150 15.76 -0.74 7.64
C GLY A 150 16.03 -1.04 9.11
N TYR A 151 15.04 -1.58 9.83
CA TYR A 151 15.19 -2.02 11.22
C TYR A 151 16.19 -3.17 11.42
N LEU A 152 16.54 -3.90 10.36
CA LEU A 152 17.62 -4.90 10.34
C LEU A 152 18.99 -4.30 10.03
N GLY A 153 19.07 -3.01 9.71
CA GLY A 153 20.30 -2.30 9.35
C GLY A 153 20.59 -2.28 7.85
N THR A 154 19.62 -2.64 7.00
CA THR A 154 19.74 -2.50 5.54
C THR A 154 19.58 -1.02 5.17
N ASP A 155 20.38 -0.49 4.24
CA ASP A 155 20.17 0.85 3.72
C ASP A 155 18.95 0.92 2.77
N GLN A 156 18.50 2.14 2.45
CA GLN A 156 17.26 2.38 1.71
C GLN A 156 17.24 1.73 0.32
N GLU A 157 18.35 1.82 -0.41
CA GLU A 157 18.46 1.32 -1.78
C GLU A 157 18.59 -0.21 -1.78
N SER A 158 19.44 -0.75 -0.91
CA SER A 158 19.57 -2.21 -0.75
C SER A 158 18.25 -2.85 -0.33
N ALA A 159 17.49 -2.21 0.57
CA ALA A 159 16.18 -2.70 1.00
C ALA A 159 15.17 -2.71 -0.16
N PHE A 160 15.14 -1.65 -0.97
CA PHE A 160 14.29 -1.58 -2.16
C PHE A 160 14.65 -2.68 -3.16
N MET A 161 15.94 -2.85 -3.45
CA MET A 161 16.43 -3.86 -4.39
C MET A 161 16.12 -5.29 -3.89
N GLN A 162 16.22 -5.56 -2.59
CA GLN A 162 15.89 -6.88 -2.04
C GLN A 162 14.41 -7.24 -2.22
N LEU A 163 13.50 -6.27 -2.08
CA LEU A 163 12.06 -6.53 -2.20
C LEU A 163 11.58 -6.60 -3.65
N THR A 164 12.20 -5.84 -4.54
CA THR A 164 11.77 -5.72 -5.94
C THR A 164 12.58 -6.61 -6.89
N GLY A 165 13.84 -6.88 -6.55
CA GLY A 165 14.84 -7.46 -7.44
C GLY A 165 15.24 -6.52 -8.59
N MET A 166 15.00 -5.21 -8.44
CA MET A 166 15.25 -4.20 -9.47
C MET A 166 16.09 -3.05 -8.91
N VAL A 167 16.97 -2.52 -9.75
CA VAL A 167 17.64 -1.23 -9.52
C VAL A 167 16.88 -0.19 -10.33
N MET A 168 16.34 0.83 -9.66
CA MET A 168 15.58 1.89 -10.31
C MET A 168 16.25 3.24 -10.08
N GLY A 169 16.56 3.95 -11.15
CA GLY A 169 17.06 5.32 -11.07
C GLY A 169 15.94 6.30 -10.72
N GLY A 170 16.25 7.32 -9.92
CA GLY A 170 15.33 8.42 -9.61
C GLY A 170 14.32 8.16 -8.49
N VAL A 171 14.48 7.07 -7.73
CA VAL A 171 13.69 6.85 -6.51
C VAL A 171 14.10 7.85 -5.45
N ASP A 172 13.12 8.61 -4.93
CA ASP A 172 13.30 9.45 -3.75
C ASP A 172 12.80 8.67 -2.52
N TYR A 173 13.73 8.04 -1.82
CA TYR A 173 13.42 7.22 -0.64
C TYR A 173 12.87 8.02 0.55
N GLY A 174 12.99 9.35 0.54
CA GLY A 174 12.42 10.24 1.55
C GLY A 174 10.95 10.63 1.28
N SER A 175 10.45 10.37 0.07
CA SER A 175 9.10 10.74 -0.36
C SER A 175 8.15 9.56 -0.36
N TYR A 176 7.04 9.68 0.40
CA TYR A 176 5.98 8.67 0.42
C TYR A 176 5.44 8.40 -0.99
N GLN A 177 5.11 9.47 -1.71
CA GLN A 177 4.59 9.39 -3.07
C GLN A 177 5.57 8.68 -4.00
N SER A 178 6.87 9.01 -3.94
CA SER A 178 7.88 8.40 -4.80
C SER A 178 7.97 6.90 -4.54
N LEU A 179 8.16 6.52 -3.27
CA LEU A 179 8.33 5.12 -2.89
C LEU A 179 7.08 4.28 -3.19
N LEU A 180 5.89 4.83 -2.91
CA LEU A 180 4.61 4.20 -3.22
C LEU A 180 4.44 3.93 -4.71
N ASN A 181 4.80 4.90 -5.57
CA ASN A 181 4.71 4.76 -7.01
C ASN A 181 5.67 3.70 -7.54
N PHE A 182 6.93 3.71 -7.11
CA PHE A 182 7.93 2.74 -7.60
C PHE A 182 7.63 1.30 -7.14
N PHE A 183 7.19 1.11 -5.90
CA PHE A 183 6.75 -0.21 -5.44
C PHE A 183 5.45 -0.66 -6.14
N GLY A 184 4.49 0.24 -6.31
CA GLY A 184 3.25 -0.04 -7.04
C GLY A 184 3.53 -0.45 -8.50
N GLN A 185 4.45 0.24 -9.18
CA GLN A 185 4.87 -0.11 -10.54
C GLN A 185 5.49 -1.50 -10.60
N THR A 186 6.40 -1.82 -9.66
CA THR A 186 6.98 -3.16 -9.57
C THR A 186 5.89 -4.23 -9.38
N ALA A 187 4.94 -4.01 -8.48
CA ALA A 187 3.86 -4.96 -8.22
C ALA A 187 2.89 -5.11 -9.40
N SER A 188 2.66 -4.03 -10.15
CA SER A 188 1.73 -4.01 -11.30
C SER A 188 2.17 -4.94 -12.44
N MET A 189 3.45 -5.28 -12.54
CA MET A 189 3.97 -6.25 -13.51
C MET A 189 3.35 -7.65 -13.35
N PHE A 190 2.80 -7.95 -12.18
CA PHE A 190 2.13 -9.22 -11.87
C PHE A 190 0.60 -9.13 -11.89
N TYR A 191 0.04 -7.94 -12.07
CA TYR A 191 -1.41 -7.77 -12.04
C TYR A 191 -2.06 -8.33 -13.30
N LYS A 192 -3.15 -9.06 -13.11
CA LYS A 192 -4.07 -9.43 -14.17
C LYS A 192 -5.48 -8.99 -13.75
N PRO A 193 -6.21 -8.25 -14.60
CA PRO A 193 -7.60 -7.93 -14.32
C PRO A 193 -8.40 -9.19 -14.00
N LEU A 194 -9.25 -9.12 -12.98
CA LEU A 194 -10.09 -10.25 -12.62
C LEU A 194 -11.06 -10.55 -13.78
N PRO A 195 -11.22 -11.83 -14.17
CA PRO A 195 -12.14 -12.22 -15.24
C PRO A 195 -13.59 -11.98 -14.81
N ASN A 196 -14.49 -11.89 -15.80
CA ASN A 196 -15.95 -11.80 -15.62
C ASN A 196 -16.37 -10.71 -14.64
N LEU A 197 -16.46 -9.48 -15.17
CA LEU A 197 -17.13 -8.41 -14.44
C LEU A 197 -18.63 -8.69 -14.34
N PHE A 198 -19.22 -8.05 -13.35
CA PHE A 198 -20.64 -8.07 -13.04
C PHE A 198 -21.56 -7.94 -14.26
#